data_AF-A0A931I157-F1
#
_entry.id   AF-A0A931I157-F1
#
_cell.length_a   1.000
_cell.length_b   1.000
_cell.length_c   1.000
_cell.angle_alpha   90.00
_cell.angle_beta   90.00
_cell.angle_gamma   90.00
#
_symmetry.space_group_name_H-M   'P 1'
#
loop_
_entity.id
_entity.type
_entity.pdbx_description
1 polymer ?
#
loop_
_entity_poly.entity_id
_entity_poly.type
_entity_poly.pdbx_seq_one_letter_code
_entity_poly.pdbx_strand_id
1 'polypeptide(L)'
;MNRAIGSLSLIAFLATAAAAAAAEIPYNSKPSTKVGQTIVLKGVRSDCGAPARSFKQIAGYLPSSKLGTFSDGGVGTVQSRSCGGPTPARAVRFTATAKGRESFTIPGDDFTITVK
;
A
#
# COMPACT_ATOMS: atom_id res chain seq x y z
N MET A 1 -15.61 -67.09 14.51
CA MET A 1 -16.32 -66.08 13.67
C MET A 1 -16.73 -64.93 14.59
N ASN A 2 -16.19 -63.72 14.39
CA ASN A 2 -16.94 -62.45 14.34
C ASN A 2 -16.00 -61.23 14.48
N ARG A 3 -16.38 -60.17 13.75
CA ARG A 3 -15.54 -59.12 13.17
C ARG A 3 -15.37 -57.92 14.10
N ALA A 4 -14.17 -57.36 14.13
CA ALA A 4 -13.90 -56.02 14.63
C ALA A 4 -14.34 -54.98 13.57
N ILE A 5 -15.14 -54.00 13.98
CA ILE A 5 -15.60 -52.87 13.15
C ILE A 5 -14.74 -51.67 13.54
N GLY A 6 -13.78 -51.31 12.68
CA GLY A 6 -12.99 -50.08 12.79
C GLY A 6 -13.66 -48.97 11.98
N SER A 7 -14.35 -48.06 12.65
CA SER A 7 -14.96 -46.87 12.03
C SER A 7 -13.89 -45.81 11.81
N LEU A 8 -13.48 -45.63 10.54
CA LEU A 8 -12.53 -44.60 10.12
C LEU A 8 -13.32 -43.30 9.85
N SER A 9 -13.41 -42.40 10.83
CA SER A 9 -14.04 -41.09 10.66
C SER A 9 -13.08 -40.13 9.96
N LEU A 10 -13.39 -39.78 8.70
CA LEU A 10 -12.69 -38.78 7.91
C LEU A 10 -13.19 -37.38 8.34
N ILE A 11 -12.38 -36.63 9.10
CA ILE A 11 -12.69 -35.24 9.46
C ILE A 11 -12.18 -34.33 8.33
N ALA A 12 -13.09 -33.77 7.54
CA ALA A 12 -12.78 -32.76 6.54
C ALA A 12 -12.64 -31.38 7.22
N PHE A 13 -11.42 -30.85 7.27
CA PHE A 13 -11.16 -29.47 7.67
C PHE A 13 -11.54 -28.51 6.53
N LEU A 14 -12.66 -27.79 6.67
CA LEU A 14 -13.03 -26.67 5.82
C LEU A 14 -12.21 -25.44 6.23
N ALA A 15 -11.17 -25.11 5.45
CA ALA A 15 -10.45 -23.85 5.59
C ALA A 15 -11.28 -22.71 4.99
N THR A 16 -11.93 -21.91 5.82
CA THR A 16 -12.55 -20.64 5.41
C THR A 16 -11.46 -19.60 5.17
N ALA A 17 -11.15 -19.33 3.90
CA ALA A 17 -10.28 -18.22 3.52
C ALA A 17 -11.05 -16.89 3.69
N ALA A 18 -10.78 -16.14 4.75
CA ALA A 18 -11.26 -14.77 4.88
C ALA A 18 -10.56 -13.90 3.82
N ALA A 19 -11.32 -13.35 2.87
CA ALA A 19 -10.82 -12.33 1.97
C ALA A 19 -10.51 -11.07 2.80
N ALA A 20 -9.24 -10.88 3.15
CA ALA A 20 -8.80 -9.66 3.82
C ALA A 20 -9.09 -8.47 2.89
N ALA A 21 -10.05 -7.62 3.25
CA ALA A 21 -10.25 -6.35 2.58
C ALA A 21 -8.93 -5.57 2.63
N ALA A 22 -8.42 -5.17 1.48
CA ALA A 22 -7.15 -4.45 1.40
C ALA A 22 -7.26 -3.11 2.15
N ALA A 23 -6.38 -2.90 3.13
CA ALA A 23 -6.41 -1.73 4.01
C ALA A 23 -6.37 -0.40 3.24
N GLU A 24 -7.08 0.61 3.76
CA GLU A 24 -7.03 1.95 3.19
C GLU A 24 -5.64 2.57 3.41
N ILE A 25 -5.08 3.13 2.35
CA ILE A 25 -3.76 3.77 2.38
C ILE A 25 -3.95 5.20 2.86
N PRO A 26 -3.26 5.61 3.94
CA PRO A 26 -3.36 6.99 4.43
C PRO A 26 -2.79 7.98 3.40
N TYR A 27 -3.37 9.18 3.39
CA TYR A 27 -2.92 10.30 2.59
C TYR A 27 -2.37 11.41 3.50
N ASN A 28 -1.15 11.86 3.23
CA ASN A 28 -0.55 12.98 3.95
C ASN A 28 0.30 13.84 3.02
N SER A 29 -0.24 14.96 2.55
CA SER A 29 0.46 15.90 1.66
C SER A 29 1.50 16.78 2.34
N LYS A 30 1.47 16.90 3.67
CA LYS A 30 2.40 17.75 4.45
C LYS A 30 3.04 16.99 5.61
N PRO A 31 3.74 15.87 5.34
CA PRO A 31 4.26 15.05 6.40
C PRO A 31 5.46 15.72 7.08
N SER A 32 5.54 15.53 8.40
CA SER A 32 6.72 15.85 9.19
C SER A 32 7.31 14.53 9.70
N THR A 33 8.59 14.30 9.44
CA THR A 33 9.29 13.07 9.85
C THR A 33 10.72 13.38 10.32
N LYS A 34 11.46 12.36 10.77
CA LYS A 34 12.86 12.46 11.20
C LYS A 34 13.76 11.67 10.25
N VAL A 35 15.03 12.06 10.15
CA VAL A 35 16.03 11.24 9.43
C VAL A 35 16.02 9.79 9.96
N GLY A 36 16.01 8.83 9.04
CA GLY A 36 15.93 7.39 9.33
C GLY A 36 14.51 6.83 9.42
N GLN A 37 13.47 7.67 9.48
CA GLN A 37 12.09 7.19 9.50
C GLN A 37 11.54 6.93 8.10
N THR A 38 10.73 5.88 8.01
CA THR A 38 9.93 5.56 6.82
C THR A 38 8.46 5.85 7.11
N ILE A 39 7.81 6.59 6.20
CA ILE A 39 6.39 6.93 6.27
C ILE A 39 5.69 6.55 4.96
N VAL A 40 4.38 6.33 5.01
CA VAL A 40 3.53 6.22 3.81
C VAL A 40 3.02 7.62 3.45
N LEU A 41 3.18 8.03 2.20
CA LEU A 41 2.77 9.35 1.72
C LEU A 41 1.34 9.34 1.15
N LYS A 42 1.10 8.42 0.21
CA LYS A 42 -0.20 8.21 -0.44
C LYS A 42 -0.27 6.88 -1.17
N GLY A 43 -1.47 6.49 -1.56
CA GLY A 43 -1.70 5.48 -2.59
C GLY A 43 -1.76 6.11 -3.99
N VAL A 44 -1.05 5.53 -4.96
CA VAL A 44 -1.24 5.82 -6.39
C VAL A 44 -2.31 4.86 -6.90
N ARG A 45 -3.48 5.39 -7.25
CA ARG A 45 -4.61 4.59 -7.74
C ARG A 45 -4.31 3.89 -9.06
N SER A 46 -4.94 2.74 -9.26
CA SER A 46 -5.12 2.15 -10.58
C SER A 46 -6.28 2.80 -11.34
N ASP A 47 -6.53 2.29 -12.54
CA ASP A 47 -7.75 2.55 -13.29
C ASP A 47 -8.94 1.82 -12.61
N CYS A 48 -10.15 2.36 -12.76
CA CYS A 48 -11.31 1.85 -12.02
C CYS A 48 -11.59 0.39 -12.36
N GLY A 49 -11.66 -0.48 -11.35
CA GLY A 49 -11.83 -1.93 -11.51
C GLY A 49 -10.55 -2.71 -11.88
N ALA A 50 -9.43 -2.03 -12.12
CA ALA A 50 -8.15 -2.68 -12.41
C ALA A 50 -7.36 -2.94 -11.11
N PRO A 51 -6.49 -3.98 -11.10
CA PRO A 51 -5.58 -4.21 -9.98
C PRO A 51 -4.63 -3.03 -9.78
N ALA A 52 -4.12 -2.89 -8.54
CA ALA A 52 -3.11 -1.89 -8.23
C ALA A 52 -1.89 -2.03 -9.14
N ARG A 53 -1.41 -0.90 -9.70
CA ARG A 53 -0.19 -0.90 -10.52
C ARG A 53 1.00 -1.42 -9.71
N SER A 54 1.93 -2.08 -10.37
CA SER A 54 3.19 -2.48 -9.77
C SER A 54 4.00 -1.24 -9.36
N PHE A 55 4.87 -1.38 -8.36
CA PHE A 55 5.76 -0.28 -7.99
C PHE A 55 6.65 0.16 -9.16
N LYS A 56 7.17 -0.79 -9.95
CA LYS A 56 7.98 -0.51 -11.15
C LYS A 56 7.26 0.40 -12.15
N GLN A 57 5.95 0.18 -12.35
CA GLN A 57 5.15 1.02 -13.25
C GLN A 57 4.98 2.45 -12.73
N ILE A 58 4.92 2.66 -11.40
CA ILE A 58 4.75 4.02 -10.85
C ILE A 58 6.08 4.72 -10.56
N ALA A 59 7.16 3.97 -10.32
CA ALA A 59 8.46 4.49 -9.89
C ALA A 59 9.06 5.47 -10.91
N GLY A 60 8.84 5.27 -12.21
CA GLY A 60 9.30 6.17 -13.26
C GLY A 60 8.62 7.56 -13.26
N TYR A 61 7.53 7.72 -12.51
CA TYR A 61 6.83 8.99 -12.35
C TYR A 61 7.04 9.62 -10.97
N LEU A 62 7.83 8.97 -10.10
CA LEU A 62 8.18 9.54 -8.81
C LEU A 62 9.32 10.55 -8.98
N PRO A 63 9.29 11.67 -8.25
CA PRO A 63 10.34 12.67 -8.32
C PRO A 63 11.62 12.14 -7.69
N SER A 64 12.75 12.76 -8.01
CA SER A 64 13.92 12.68 -7.15
C SER A 64 13.72 13.57 -5.93
N SER A 65 14.18 13.14 -4.75
CA SER A 65 14.18 13.97 -3.54
C SER A 65 15.59 14.06 -2.99
N LYS A 66 15.97 15.25 -2.51
CA LYS A 66 17.24 15.44 -1.78
C LYS A 66 17.14 15.00 -0.32
N LEU A 67 15.92 14.82 0.19
CA LEU A 67 15.64 14.54 1.60
C LEU A 67 15.37 13.07 1.91
N GLY A 68 15.25 12.21 0.89
CA GLY A 68 14.95 10.79 1.09
C GLY A 68 14.74 10.00 -0.19
N THR A 69 14.34 8.74 -0.01
CA THR A 69 14.10 7.79 -1.10
C THR A 69 12.69 7.23 -1.07
N PHE A 70 12.14 6.96 -2.26
CA PHE A 70 10.83 6.35 -2.41
C PHE A 70 10.92 4.83 -2.53
N SER A 71 9.97 4.10 -1.94
CA SER A 71 9.90 2.64 -2.03
C SER A 71 8.47 2.12 -2.07
N ASP A 72 8.31 0.84 -2.42
CA ASP A 72 7.00 0.17 -2.45
C ASP A 72 6.40 0.08 -1.04
N GLY A 73 5.21 0.64 -0.88
CA GLY A 73 4.45 0.59 0.37
C GLY A 73 3.51 -0.59 0.50
N GLY A 74 3.32 -1.38 -0.56
CA GLY A 74 2.36 -2.47 -0.66
C GLY A 74 1.09 -2.08 -1.41
N VAL A 75 0.22 -3.08 -1.59
CA VAL A 75 -1.13 -2.90 -2.14
C VAL A 75 -2.09 -2.48 -1.03
N GLY A 76 -2.98 -1.56 -1.35
CA GLY A 76 -4.09 -1.17 -0.49
C GLY A 76 -5.21 -0.55 -1.31
N THR A 77 -6.06 0.22 -0.66
CA THR A 77 -7.15 0.95 -1.31
C THR A 77 -7.04 2.45 -1.06
N VAL A 78 -7.62 3.26 -1.96
CA VAL A 78 -7.87 4.69 -1.76
C VAL A 78 -9.32 5.00 -2.08
N GLN A 79 -9.90 5.99 -1.43
CA GLN A 79 -11.23 6.48 -1.79
C GLN A 79 -11.14 7.36 -3.04
N SER A 80 -11.75 6.90 -4.14
CA SER A 80 -11.74 7.60 -5.41
C SER A 80 -13.14 8.05 -5.79
N ARG A 81 -13.34 9.38 -5.85
CA ARG A 81 -14.60 9.95 -6.37
C ARG A 81 -14.83 9.61 -7.84
N SER A 82 -13.77 9.54 -8.64
CA SER A 82 -13.87 9.23 -10.07
C SER A 82 -14.24 7.77 -10.35
N CYS A 83 -13.92 6.87 -9.42
CA CYS A 83 -14.28 5.45 -9.51
C CYS A 83 -15.50 5.09 -8.64
N GLY A 84 -16.12 6.07 -7.97
CA GLY A 84 -17.30 5.85 -7.13
C GLY A 84 -17.05 5.11 -5.82
N GLY A 85 -15.81 5.01 -5.33
CA GLY A 85 -15.53 4.32 -4.07
C GLY A 85 -14.10 3.80 -3.89
N PRO A 86 -13.91 2.78 -3.02
CA PRO A 86 -12.62 2.16 -2.76
C PRO A 86 -12.00 1.62 -4.06
N THR A 87 -10.81 2.08 -4.37
CA THR A 87 -10.08 1.71 -5.61
C THR A 87 -8.73 1.12 -5.24
N PRO A 88 -8.30 0.00 -5.85
CA PRO A 88 -6.97 -0.55 -5.66
C PRO A 88 -5.88 0.49 -5.92
N ALA A 89 -4.88 0.51 -5.06
CA ALA A 89 -3.79 1.47 -5.14
C ALA A 89 -2.47 0.88 -4.64
N ARG A 90 -1.38 1.48 -5.10
CA ARG A 90 -0.02 1.18 -4.69
C ARG A 90 0.46 2.24 -3.73
N ALA A 91 0.73 1.87 -2.48
CA ALA A 91 1.27 2.81 -1.50
C ALA A 91 2.70 3.22 -1.88
N VAL A 92 3.00 4.51 -1.70
CA VAL A 92 4.34 5.07 -1.85
C VAL A 92 4.89 5.38 -0.47
N ARG A 93 6.00 4.72 -0.11
CA ARG A 93 6.76 5.02 1.09
C ARG A 93 7.84 6.04 0.79
N PHE A 94 8.18 6.82 1.80
CA PHE A 94 9.32 7.72 1.80
C PHE A 94 10.18 7.45 3.02
N THR A 95 11.48 7.18 2.78
CA THR A 95 12.48 7.02 3.84
C THR A 95 13.35 8.25 3.88
N ALA A 96 13.28 8.99 4.99
CA ALA A 96 14.03 10.23 5.15
C ALA A 96 15.53 9.97 5.38
N THR A 97 16.38 10.64 4.61
CA THR A 97 17.85 10.48 4.69
C THR A 97 18.57 11.78 5.04
N ALA A 98 17.94 12.95 4.81
CA ALA A 98 18.53 14.25 5.11
C ALA A 98 17.48 15.24 5.63
N LYS A 99 17.91 16.16 6.49
CA LYS A 99 17.05 17.21 7.07
C LYS A 99 16.74 18.30 6.06
N GLY A 100 15.56 18.90 6.19
CA GLY A 100 15.17 20.04 5.37
C GLY A 100 13.67 20.08 5.08
N ARG A 101 13.31 20.95 4.14
CA ARG A 101 11.95 21.07 3.61
C ARG A 101 12.01 21.04 2.10
N GLU A 102 11.16 20.22 1.48
CA GLU A 102 11.14 20.04 0.03
C GLU A 102 9.70 19.91 -0.46
N SER A 103 9.42 20.48 -1.63
CA SER A 103 8.16 20.31 -2.32
C SER A 103 8.37 19.51 -3.60
N PHE A 104 7.47 18.58 -3.88
CA PHE A 104 7.51 17.73 -5.07
C PHE A 104 6.13 17.20 -5.39
N THR A 105 5.95 16.68 -6.60
CA THR A 105 4.66 16.11 -7.05
C THR A 105 4.78 14.59 -7.14
N ILE A 106 3.86 13.87 -6.48
CA ILE A 106 3.63 12.44 -6.70
C ILE A 106 2.37 12.35 -7.57
N PRO A 107 2.33 11.52 -8.64
CA PRO A 107 1.29 11.57 -9.67
C PRO A 107 -0.11 12.02 -9.20
N GLY A 108 -0.48 13.23 -9.62
CA GLY A 108 -1.77 13.87 -9.34
C GLY A 108 -1.86 14.73 -8.08
N ASP A 109 -0.83 14.76 -7.23
CA ASP A 109 -0.87 15.49 -5.95
C ASP A 109 0.48 16.13 -5.60
N ASP A 110 0.42 17.37 -5.09
CA ASP A 110 1.57 18.12 -4.60
C ASP A 110 1.82 17.86 -3.12
N PHE A 111 3.09 17.66 -2.77
CA PHE A 111 3.57 17.39 -1.43
C PHE A 111 4.53 18.47 -0.96
N THR A 112 4.53 18.71 0.35
CA THR A 112 5.56 19.48 1.04
C THR A 112 6.02 18.72 2.28
N ILE A 113 7.15 18.03 2.19
CA ILE A 113 7.70 17.27 3.30
C ILE A 113 8.61 18.14 4.17
N THR A 114 8.59 17.90 5.47
CA THR A 114 9.57 18.44 6.42
C THR A 114 10.28 17.30 7.13
N VAL A 115 11.60 17.25 7.02
CA VAL A 115 12.46 16.28 7.72
C VAL A 115 13.26 17.01 8.80
N LYS A 116 13.12 16.55 10.04
CA LYS A 116 13.73 17.13 11.25
C LYS A 116 14.92 16.33 11.77
#